data_AF-A0AAN9G0G1-F1
#
_entry.id   AF-A0AAN9G0G1-F1
#
_cell.length_a   1.000
_cell.length_b   1.000
_cell.length_c   1.000
_cell.angle_alpha   90.00
_cell.angle_beta   90.00
_cell.angle_gamma   90.00
#
_symmetry.space_group_name_H-M   'P 1'
#
loop_
_entity.id
_entity.type
_entity.pdbx_description
1 polymer ?
#
loop_
_entity_poly.entity_id
_entity_poly.type
_entity_poly.pdbx_seq_one_letter_code
_entity_poly.pdbx_strand_id
1 'polypeptide(L)'
;MSKVRRPDGSAALSQYRDQHFKGSRHDQEKALLKSTTLYIGNLSYHTTEEQIHELFGRAGDVKRIIMGLDKVRKTPCGFCFVEYYTRLDAENALRYINGTRLDDRIVRTDWDAGFKEGRQFGRGKSGGQVRDEYRTDYDEGRGGYGKLVAVKITRRDQ
;
A
#
# COMPACT_ATOMS: atom_id res chain seq x y z
N MET A 1 -20.72 28.60 -6.75
CA MET A 1 -20.47 27.13 -6.80
C MET A 1 -19.05 26.89 -7.29
N SER A 2 -18.11 26.64 -6.38
CA SER A 2 -16.71 26.37 -6.71
C SER A 2 -16.60 25.02 -7.40
N LYS A 3 -16.25 25.01 -8.70
CA LYS A 3 -15.89 23.78 -9.41
C LYS A 3 -14.68 23.17 -8.70
N VAL A 4 -14.87 22.04 -8.03
CA VAL A 4 -13.77 21.23 -7.49
C VAL A 4 -12.85 20.91 -8.67
N ARG A 5 -11.64 21.47 -8.69
CA ARG A 5 -10.63 21.13 -9.69
C ARG A 5 -10.36 19.64 -9.57
N ARG A 6 -10.44 18.90 -10.69
CA ARG A 6 -10.01 17.50 -10.70
C ARG A 6 -8.52 17.48 -10.34
N PRO A 7 -8.07 16.59 -9.46
CA PRO A 7 -6.65 16.47 -9.15
C PRO A 7 -5.87 16.20 -10.45
N ASP A 8 -4.67 16.76 -10.52
CA ASP A 8 -3.66 16.42 -11.51
C ASP A 8 -3.37 14.90 -11.53
N GLY A 9 -2.91 14.38 -12.66
CA GLY A 9 -2.99 12.94 -12.98
C GLY A 9 -2.36 11.99 -11.95
N SER A 10 -1.35 12.41 -11.20
CA SER A 10 -0.71 11.60 -10.15
C SER A 10 -1.51 11.55 -8.83
N ALA A 11 -2.26 12.60 -8.51
CA ALA A 11 -3.16 12.67 -7.35
C ALA A 11 -4.60 12.27 -7.67
N ALA A 12 -4.90 11.87 -8.91
CA ALA A 12 -6.21 11.39 -9.31
C ALA A 12 -6.55 10.04 -8.66
N LEU A 13 -7.84 9.74 -8.54
CA LEU A 13 -8.27 8.42 -8.07
C LEU A 13 -7.88 7.35 -9.09
N SER A 14 -7.19 6.31 -8.65
CA SER A 14 -6.93 5.14 -9.48
C SER A 14 -8.23 4.36 -9.76
N GLN A 15 -8.16 3.38 -10.66
CA GLN A 15 -9.28 2.45 -10.91
C GLN A 15 -9.45 1.43 -9.77
N TYR A 16 -8.46 1.31 -8.86
CA TYR A 16 -8.52 0.34 -7.77
C TYR A 16 -9.68 0.66 -6.83
N ARG A 17 -10.42 -0.37 -6.44
CA ARG A 17 -11.50 -0.30 -5.45
C ARG A 17 -11.33 -1.46 -4.49
N ASP A 18 -11.25 -1.14 -3.20
CA ASP A 18 -11.22 -2.15 -2.15
C ASP A 18 -12.57 -2.89 -2.12
N GLN A 19 -12.56 -4.15 -2.56
CA GLN A 19 -13.74 -5.03 -2.56
C GLN A 19 -14.30 -5.32 -1.16
N HIS A 20 -13.53 -5.07 -0.11
CA HIS A 20 -13.95 -5.28 1.29
C HIS A 20 -14.48 -3.98 1.93
N PHE A 21 -14.57 -2.88 1.18
CA PHE A 21 -15.15 -1.65 1.67
C PHE A 21 -16.63 -1.86 2.04
N LYS A 22 -17.02 -1.37 3.23
CA LYS A 22 -18.40 -1.45 3.71
C LYS A 22 -19.16 -0.22 3.22
N GLY A 23 -19.98 -0.39 2.18
CA GLY A 23 -20.78 0.67 1.56
C GLY A 23 -20.89 0.49 0.05
N SER A 24 -21.56 1.43 -0.62
CA SER A 24 -21.65 1.43 -2.07
C SER A 24 -20.33 1.88 -2.72
N ARG A 25 -20.20 1.64 -4.03
CA ARG A 25 -19.08 2.18 -4.82
C ARG A 25 -19.03 3.72 -4.77
N HIS A 26 -20.20 4.37 -4.73
CA HIS A 26 -20.30 5.82 -4.60
C HIS A 26 -19.78 6.30 -3.25
N ASP A 27 -20.12 5.60 -2.17
CA ASP A 27 -19.62 5.93 -0.82
C ASP A 27 -18.10 5.79 -0.74
N GLN A 28 -17.55 4.73 -1.36
CA GLN A 28 -16.12 4.52 -1.44
C GLN A 28 -15.42 5.64 -2.20
N GLU A 29 -15.95 6.03 -3.36
CA GLU A 29 -15.39 7.13 -4.15
C GLU A 29 -15.41 8.45 -3.37
N LYS A 30 -16.53 8.75 -2.69
CA LYS A 30 -16.65 9.93 -1.83
C LYS A 30 -15.64 9.90 -0.67
N ALA A 31 -15.39 8.74 -0.08
CA ALA A 31 -14.36 8.58 0.95
C ALA A 31 -12.94 8.79 0.38
N LEU A 32 -12.64 8.20 -0.78
CA LEU A 32 -11.35 8.35 -1.46
C LEU A 32 -11.05 9.80 -1.85
N LEU A 33 -12.05 10.59 -2.26
CA LEU A 33 -11.91 12.01 -2.61
C LEU A 33 -11.60 12.92 -1.40
N LYS A 34 -11.90 12.47 -0.18
CA LYS A 34 -11.73 13.26 1.05
C LYS A 34 -10.67 12.72 2.01
N SER A 35 -10.13 11.53 1.72
CA SER A 35 -9.21 10.81 2.60
C SER A 35 -7.88 11.53 2.83
N THR A 36 -7.28 11.39 4.01
CA THR A 36 -5.88 11.76 4.25
C THR A 36 -4.97 10.54 4.36
N THR A 37 -5.49 9.37 4.00
CA THR A 37 -4.80 8.08 4.08
C THR A 37 -4.37 7.61 2.70
N LEU A 38 -3.12 7.19 2.60
CA LEU A 38 -2.54 6.54 1.43
C LEU A 38 -2.21 5.09 1.73
N TYR A 39 -2.45 4.21 0.77
CA TYR A 39 -1.84 2.89 0.70
C TYR A 39 -0.46 3.03 0.05
N ILE A 40 0.56 2.47 0.69
CA ILE A 40 1.93 2.42 0.15
C ILE A 40 2.27 0.97 -0.17
N GLY A 41 2.45 0.68 -1.45
CA GLY A 41 2.79 -0.64 -1.96
C GLY A 41 4.21 -0.73 -2.50
N ASN A 42 4.59 -1.96 -2.83
CA ASN A 42 5.90 -2.32 -3.37
C ASN A 42 7.11 -2.09 -2.45
N LEU A 43 6.91 -2.03 -1.13
CA LEU A 43 7.98 -1.95 -0.13
C LEU A 43 8.82 -3.25 -0.06
N SER A 44 10.02 -3.18 0.51
CA SER A 44 10.74 -4.40 0.90
C SER A 44 10.04 -5.00 2.14
N TYR A 45 10.20 -6.30 2.38
CA TYR A 45 9.82 -6.92 3.66
C TYR A 45 10.72 -6.45 4.81
N HIS A 46 11.86 -5.87 4.48
CA HIS A 46 12.83 -5.35 5.44
C HIS A 46 12.68 -3.83 5.69
N THR A 47 11.84 -3.14 4.91
CA THR A 47 11.59 -1.70 5.09
C THR A 47 10.94 -1.45 6.44
N THR A 48 11.54 -0.56 7.25
CA THR A 48 11.05 -0.25 8.59
C THR A 48 10.06 0.91 8.62
N GLU A 49 9.33 1.06 9.72
CA GLU A 49 8.40 2.18 9.93
C GLU A 49 9.14 3.53 9.94
N GLU A 50 10.35 3.57 10.50
CA GLU A 50 11.19 4.76 10.57
C GLU A 50 11.61 5.24 9.18
N GLN A 51 11.98 4.32 8.29
CA GLN A 51 12.32 4.66 6.89
C GLN A 51 11.09 5.19 6.13
N ILE A 52 9.91 4.63 6.39
CA ILE A 52 8.65 5.15 5.84
C ILE A 52 8.40 6.56 6.38
N HIS A 53 8.57 6.77 7.68
CA HIS A 53 8.39 8.08 8.29
C HIS A 53 9.35 9.11 7.71
N GLU A 54 10.63 8.78 7.53
CA GLU A 54 11.63 9.68 6.95
C GLU A 54 11.27 10.09 5.52
N LEU A 55 10.88 9.14 4.67
CA LEU A 55 10.54 9.44 3.29
C LEU A 55 9.22 10.22 3.20
N PHE A 56 8.16 9.71 3.83
CA PHE A 56 6.81 10.28 3.71
C PHE A 56 6.64 11.58 4.51
N GLY A 57 7.42 11.79 5.57
CA GLY A 57 7.49 13.06 6.28
C GLY A 57 7.95 14.24 5.42
N ARG A 58 8.61 13.98 4.27
CA ARG A 58 9.01 15.04 3.32
C ARG A 58 7.82 15.68 2.60
N ALA A 59 6.67 15.02 2.56
CA ALA A 59 5.45 15.56 1.95
C ALA A 59 4.59 16.39 2.91
N GLY A 60 4.78 16.21 4.22
CA GLY A 60 4.08 16.92 5.29
C GLY A 60 3.95 16.07 6.56
N ASP A 61 3.19 16.57 7.54
CA ASP A 61 3.11 15.97 8.87
C ASP A 61 2.33 14.65 8.86
N VAL A 62 3.04 13.56 9.18
CA VAL A 62 2.46 12.23 9.30
C VAL A 62 1.76 12.08 10.64
N LYS A 63 0.46 11.75 10.60
CA LYS A 63 -0.35 11.51 11.79
C LYS A 63 -0.15 10.11 12.36
N ARG A 64 -0.07 9.11 11.48
CA ARG A 64 0.24 7.72 11.86
C ARG A 64 0.68 6.89 10.66
N ILE A 65 1.48 5.87 10.95
CA ILE A 65 1.84 4.81 10.02
C ILE A 65 1.24 3.50 10.53
N ILE A 66 0.74 2.67 9.61
CA ILE A 66 0.25 1.33 9.94
C ILE A 66 0.95 0.34 9.02
N MET A 67 1.90 -0.41 9.57
CA MET A 67 2.63 -1.42 8.81
C MET A 67 1.70 -2.57 8.39
N GLY A 68 1.79 -2.95 7.11
CA GLY A 68 1.07 -4.08 6.55
C GLY A 68 1.75 -5.38 6.93
N LEU A 69 1.04 -6.26 7.61
CA LEU A 69 1.56 -7.49 8.20
C LEU A 69 0.97 -8.73 7.51
N ASP A 70 1.75 -9.79 7.45
CA ASP A 70 1.27 -11.13 7.16
C ASP A 70 0.24 -11.53 8.24
N LYS A 71 -0.93 -12.02 7.81
CA LYS A 71 -2.04 -12.36 8.72
C LYS A 71 -1.67 -13.46 9.71
N VAL A 72 -0.78 -14.38 9.34
CA VAL A 72 -0.37 -15.54 10.14
C VAL A 72 0.90 -15.22 10.91
N ARG A 73 1.97 -14.83 10.21
CA ARG A 73 3.30 -14.63 10.79
C ARG A 73 3.46 -13.32 11.56
N LYS A 74 2.55 -12.36 11.33
CA LYS A 74 2.59 -11.01 11.93
C LYS A 74 3.88 -10.23 11.62
N THR A 75 4.55 -10.56 10.51
CA THR A 75 5.73 -9.87 9.99
C THR A 75 5.35 -8.95 8.83
N PRO A 76 6.11 -7.88 8.53
CA PRO A 76 5.85 -7.03 7.38
C PRO A 76 5.68 -7.83 6.08
N CYS A 77 4.66 -7.48 5.28
CA CYS A 77 4.41 -8.10 3.98
C CYS A 77 4.45 -7.08 2.82
N GLY A 78 5.27 -6.03 2.98
CA GLY A 78 5.66 -5.14 1.90
C GLY A 78 4.57 -4.16 1.47
N PHE A 79 3.72 -3.73 2.39
CA PHE A 79 2.88 -2.56 2.23
C PHE A 79 2.69 -1.86 3.58
N CYS A 80 2.20 -0.64 3.56
CA CYS A 80 1.73 0.04 4.76
C CYS A 80 0.62 1.05 4.40
N PHE A 81 0.06 1.68 5.43
CA PHE A 81 -0.77 2.87 5.29
C PHE A 81 -0.07 4.06 5.94
N VAL A 82 -0.14 5.22 5.29
CA VAL A 82 0.31 6.49 5.85
C VAL A 82 -0.90 7.40 5.93
N GLU A 83 -1.23 7.88 7.13
CA GLU A 83 -2.27 8.89 7.34
C GLU A 83 -1.60 10.22 7.66
N TYR A 84 -1.96 11.25 6.91
CA TYR A 84 -1.55 12.63 7.15
C TYR A 84 -2.60 13.38 7.96
N TYR A 85 -2.18 14.49 8.57
CA TYR A 85 -3.12 15.44 9.19
C TYR A 85 -3.97 16.16 8.14
N THR A 86 -3.39 16.48 6.97
CA THR A 86 -4.11 17.21 5.92
C THR A 86 -4.18 16.43 4.61
N ARG A 87 -5.20 16.73 3.80
CA ARG A 87 -5.33 16.18 2.44
C ARG A 87 -4.22 16.69 1.51
N LEU A 88 -3.76 17.91 1.71
CA LEU A 88 -2.73 18.54 0.88
C LEU A 88 -1.40 17.79 1.00
N ASP A 89 -1.01 17.38 2.20
CA ASP A 89 0.22 16.61 2.42
C ASP A 89 0.14 15.23 1.75
N ALA A 90 -1.01 14.56 1.84
CA ALA A 90 -1.26 13.31 1.13
C ALA A 90 -1.21 13.48 -0.40
N GLU A 91 -1.73 14.60 -0.93
CA GLU A 91 -1.60 14.93 -2.36
C GLU A 91 -0.14 15.17 -2.76
N ASN A 92 0.65 15.86 -1.92
CA ASN A 92 2.07 16.06 -2.16
C ASN A 92 2.83 14.73 -2.21
N ALA A 93 2.51 13.78 -1.33
CA ALA A 93 3.11 12.45 -1.38
C ALA A 93 2.78 11.72 -2.69
N LEU A 94 1.53 11.80 -3.16
CA LEU A 94 1.13 11.25 -4.46
C LEU A 94 1.82 11.92 -5.65
N ARG A 95 2.11 13.22 -5.56
CA ARG A 95 2.78 13.97 -6.63
C ARG A 95 4.28 13.73 -6.69
N TYR A 96 4.94 13.72 -5.53
CA TYR A 96 6.40 13.86 -5.45
C TYR A 96 7.12 12.63 -4.88
N ILE A 97 6.44 11.77 -4.12
CA ILE A 97 7.02 10.55 -3.53
C ILE A 97 6.57 9.31 -4.30
N ASN A 98 5.37 9.31 -4.87
CA ASN A 98 4.93 8.21 -5.71
C ASN A 98 5.90 7.96 -6.87
N GLY A 99 6.34 6.71 -7.04
CA GLY A 99 7.30 6.36 -8.07
C GLY A 99 8.76 6.68 -7.73
N THR A 100 9.07 7.19 -6.54
CA THR A 100 10.47 7.31 -6.06
C THR A 100 10.95 6.00 -5.44
N ARG A 101 12.23 5.96 -5.04
CA ARG A 101 12.85 4.78 -4.45
C ARG A 101 12.79 4.78 -2.92
N LEU A 102 12.59 3.60 -2.35
CA LEU A 102 12.85 3.26 -0.95
C LEU A 102 13.40 1.83 -0.89
N ASP A 103 14.56 1.64 -0.26
CA ASP A 103 15.31 0.36 -0.26
C ASP A 103 15.47 -0.23 -1.66
N ASP A 104 15.91 0.61 -2.62
CA ASP A 104 16.07 0.30 -4.04
C ASP A 104 14.80 -0.12 -4.80
N ARG A 105 13.63 0.03 -4.20
CA ARG A 105 12.34 -0.30 -4.82
C ARG A 105 11.54 0.94 -5.15
N ILE A 106 10.92 0.93 -6.32
CA ILE A 106 9.97 1.98 -6.72
C ILE A 106 8.69 1.82 -5.91
N VAL A 107 8.41 2.77 -5.00
CA VAL A 107 7.20 2.73 -4.18
C VAL A 107 5.98 3.15 -5.00
N ARG A 108 4.85 2.50 -4.75
CA ARG A 108 3.56 2.86 -5.37
C ARG A 108 2.62 3.35 -4.31
N THR A 109 2.17 4.59 -4.42
CA THR A 109 1.16 5.16 -3.52
C THR A 109 -0.22 5.16 -4.19
N ASP A 110 -1.27 4.99 -3.41
CA ASP A 110 -2.66 5.05 -3.89
C ASP A 110 -3.56 5.64 -2.81
N TRP A 111 -4.66 6.27 -3.22
CA TRP A 111 -5.65 6.73 -2.25
C TRP A 111 -6.28 5.54 -1.53
N ASP A 112 -6.41 5.67 -0.22
CA ASP A 112 -7.10 4.71 0.61
C ASP A 112 -8.36 5.33 1.21
N ALA A 113 -9.46 4.57 1.33
CA ALA A 113 -10.74 5.11 1.80
C ALA A 113 -10.78 5.39 3.33
N GLY A 114 -9.66 5.16 4.02
CA GLY A 114 -9.51 5.29 5.46
C GLY A 114 -9.20 3.94 6.10
N PHE A 115 -8.25 3.95 7.03
CA PHE A 115 -7.87 2.75 7.75
C PHE A 115 -9.01 2.26 8.66
N LYS A 116 -9.21 0.94 8.66
CA LYS A 116 -10.09 0.21 9.58
C LYS A 116 -9.33 -0.98 10.10
N GLU A 117 -9.59 -1.36 11.35
CA GLU A 117 -8.96 -2.51 11.99
C GLU A 117 -9.15 -3.78 11.14
N GLY A 118 -8.08 -4.57 11.04
CA GLY A 118 -7.97 -5.74 10.18
C GLY A 118 -7.43 -5.46 8.77
N ARG A 119 -7.42 -4.20 8.30
CA ARG A 119 -6.85 -3.86 6.98
C ARG A 119 -5.34 -3.90 6.93
N GLN A 120 -4.67 -3.88 8.10
CA GLN A 120 -3.23 -4.09 8.18
C GLN A 120 -2.80 -5.50 7.76
N PHE A 121 -3.72 -6.48 7.73
CA PHE A 121 -3.36 -7.84 7.37
C PHE A 121 -3.45 -8.09 5.86
N GLY A 122 -2.44 -8.78 5.33
CA GLY A 122 -2.45 -9.34 3.99
C GLY A 122 -3.67 -10.24 3.74
N ARG A 123 -4.18 -10.20 2.51
CA ARG A 123 -5.39 -10.93 2.08
C ARG A 123 -5.09 -12.14 1.21
N GLY A 124 -3.81 -12.46 1.01
CA GLY A 124 -3.38 -13.69 0.35
C GLY A 124 -3.74 -14.91 1.19
N LYS A 125 -3.94 -16.06 0.53
CA LYS A 125 -4.34 -17.32 1.19
C LYS A 125 -3.29 -17.80 2.20
N SER A 126 -2.02 -17.52 1.95
CA SER A 126 -0.88 -17.85 2.81
C SER A 126 -0.66 -16.86 3.96
N GLY A 127 -1.39 -15.75 3.99
CA GLY A 127 -1.26 -14.68 5.00
C GLY A 127 -0.68 -13.37 4.44
N GLY A 128 0.16 -13.42 3.41
CA GLY A 128 0.80 -12.26 2.78
C GLY A 128 -0.13 -11.47 1.85
N GLN A 129 0.42 -10.65 0.95
CA GLN A 129 -0.41 -9.95 -0.04
C GLN A 129 -0.88 -10.90 -1.14
N VAL A 130 -2.07 -10.66 -1.70
CA VAL A 130 -2.63 -11.48 -2.80
C VAL A 130 -1.68 -11.56 -4.00
N ARG A 131 -0.98 -10.46 -4.33
CA ARG A 131 -0.02 -10.45 -5.44
C ARG A 131 1.17 -11.40 -5.23
N ASP A 132 1.61 -11.59 -3.99
CA ASP A 132 2.76 -12.43 -3.64
C ASP A 132 2.39 -13.93 -3.68
N GLU A 133 1.11 -14.28 -3.82
CA GLU A 133 0.67 -15.64 -4.10
C GLU A 133 1.01 -16.09 -5.52
N TYR A 134 0.80 -15.18 -6.48
CA TYR A 134 0.81 -15.49 -7.92
C TYR A 134 2.07 -15.04 -8.66
N ARG A 135 2.93 -14.25 -8.01
CA ARG A 135 4.18 -13.74 -8.59
C ARG A 135 5.09 -14.90 -9.03
N THR A 136 5.67 -14.78 -10.23
CA THR A 136 6.49 -15.85 -10.82
C THR A 136 7.99 -15.58 -10.77
N ASP A 137 8.38 -14.30 -10.73
CA ASP A 137 9.76 -13.87 -10.57
C ASP A 137 10.29 -14.18 -9.15
N TYR A 138 11.62 -14.17 -9.02
CA TYR A 138 12.30 -14.20 -7.72
C TYR A 138 12.56 -12.76 -7.27
N ASP A 139 12.20 -12.44 -6.04
CA ASP A 139 12.45 -11.13 -5.43
C ASP A 139 12.84 -11.32 -3.97
N GLU A 140 14.12 -11.11 -3.68
CA GLU A 140 14.71 -11.29 -2.35
C GLU A 140 14.04 -10.38 -1.30
N GLY A 141 13.75 -9.13 -1.67
CA GLY A 141 13.02 -8.18 -0.83
C GLY A 141 11.56 -8.57 -0.59
N ARG A 142 11.08 -9.67 -1.19
CA ARG A 142 9.74 -10.24 -1.03
C ARG A 142 9.75 -11.70 -0.56
N GLY A 143 10.89 -12.16 -0.04
CA GLY A 143 11.04 -13.52 0.48
C GLY A 143 11.22 -14.61 -0.58
N GLY A 144 11.65 -14.24 -1.79
CA GLY A 144 12.02 -15.16 -2.87
C GLY A 144 10.96 -15.29 -3.96
N TYR A 145 10.56 -16.51 -4.33
CA TYR A 145 9.49 -16.74 -5.31
C TYR A 145 8.10 -16.52 -4.69
N GLY A 146 7.11 -16.20 -5.53
CA GLY A 146 5.71 -16.21 -5.11
C GLY A 146 5.26 -17.59 -4.62
N LYS A 147 4.27 -17.63 -3.74
CA LYS A 147 3.94 -18.83 -2.95
C LYS A 147 3.61 -20.05 -3.79
N LEU A 148 2.83 -19.88 -4.87
CA LEU A 148 2.48 -20.99 -5.75
C LEU A 148 3.70 -21.55 -6.49
N VAL A 149 4.65 -20.70 -6.87
CA VAL A 149 5.89 -21.14 -7.54
C VAL A 149 6.82 -21.80 -6.52
N ALA A 150 6.99 -21.23 -5.34
CA ALA A 150 7.78 -21.83 -4.26
C ALA A 150 7.30 -23.26 -3.94
N VAL A 151 5.99 -23.47 -3.77
CA VAL A 151 5.41 -24.80 -3.54
C VAL A 151 5.70 -25.77 -4.70
N LYS A 152 5.65 -25.30 -5.95
CA LYS A 152 5.96 -26.13 -7.13
C LYS A 152 7.43 -26.53 -7.17
N ILE A 153 8.35 -25.62 -6.82
CA ILE A 153 9.79 -25.90 -6.77
C ILE A 153 10.07 -26.92 -5.66
N THR A 154 9.60 -26.66 -4.43
CA THR A 154 9.83 -27.57 -3.29
C THR A 154 9.29 -28.99 -3.54
N ARG A 155 8.19 -29.14 -4.30
CA ARG A 155 7.64 -30.45 -4.65
C ARG A 155 8.40 -31.19 -5.77
N ARG A 156 9.20 -30.48 -6.57
CA ARG A 156 10.04 -31.10 -7.63
C ARG A 156 11.37 -31.61 -7.09
N ASP A 157 11.82 -31.04 -5.99
CA ASP A 157 13.07 -31.39 -5.33
C ASP A 157 12.88 -32.53 -4.28
N GLN A 158 11.67 -33.09 -4.17
CA GLN A 158 11.31 -34.25 -3.34
C GLN A 158 11.05 -35.46 -4.25
#